data_AF-A0A7L9FID1-F1
#
_entry.id   AF-A0A7L9FID1-F1
#
_cell.length_a   1.000
_cell.length_b   1.000
_cell.length_c   1.000
_cell.angle_alpha   90.00
_cell.angle_beta   90.00
_cell.angle_gamma   90.00
#
_symmetry.space_group_name_H-M   'P 1'
#
loop_
_entity.id
_entity.type
_entity.pdbx_description
1 polymer ?
#
loop_
_entity_poly.entity_id
_entity_poly.type
_entity_poly.pdbx_seq_one_letter_code
_entity_poly.pdbx_strand_id
1 'polypeptide(L)'
;MRPPSFGRDVKTLARKLIIGRDKYFSDDSFNSEGRKVFEELARMLVFEHPYYKKRVREVRRKGDFTTFIKLAEVILGEEEVKTLLSTTMNQPYDERRSSP
;
A
#
# COMPACT_ATOMS: atom_id res chain seq x y z
N MET A 1 0.38 21.97 -10.08
CA MET A 1 0.21 20.75 -10.90
C MET A 1 -0.85 19.89 -10.23
N ARG A 2 -1.99 19.62 -10.86
CA ARG A 2 -3.02 18.74 -10.28
C ARG A 2 -2.48 17.31 -10.28
N PRO A 3 -2.52 16.55 -9.17
CA PRO A 3 -2.08 15.17 -9.19
C PRO A 3 -2.88 14.38 -10.23
N PRO A 4 -2.27 13.44 -10.94
CA PRO A 4 -2.98 12.57 -11.87
C PRO A 4 -4.11 11.85 -11.12
N SER A 5 -5.28 11.74 -11.75
CA SER A 5 -6.39 11.00 -11.17
C SER A 5 -6.15 9.51 -11.38
N PHE A 6 -5.83 8.78 -10.30
CA PHE A 6 -5.75 7.32 -10.30
C PHE A 6 -7.12 6.67 -10.19
N GLY A 7 -7.28 5.50 -10.81
CA GLY A 7 -8.48 4.69 -10.75
C GLY A 7 -8.88 4.32 -9.31
N ARG A 8 -10.18 4.12 -9.10
CA ARG A 8 -10.76 3.79 -7.79
C ARG A 8 -10.12 2.54 -7.19
N ASP A 9 -9.88 1.52 -8.00
CA ASP A 9 -9.35 0.24 -7.53
C ASP A 9 -7.87 0.34 -7.14
N VAL A 10 -7.06 1.08 -7.93
CA VAL A 10 -5.66 1.38 -7.59
C VAL A 10 -5.57 2.03 -6.20
N LYS A 11 -6.41 3.04 -5.95
CA LYS A 11 -6.49 3.71 -4.64
C LYS A 11 -6.95 2.75 -3.55
N THR A 12 -7.93 1.91 -3.82
CA THR A 12 -8.48 0.96 -2.86
C THR A 12 -7.45 -0.07 -2.42
N LEU A 13 -6.68 -0.63 -3.37
CA LEU A 13 -5.61 -1.57 -3.08
C LEU A 13 -4.45 -0.90 -2.33
N ALA A 14 -4.13 0.35 -2.65
CA ALA A 14 -3.11 1.11 -1.93
C ALA A 14 -3.50 1.28 -0.46
N ARG A 15 -4.73 1.73 -0.17
CA ARG A 15 -5.25 1.85 1.20
C ARG A 15 -5.25 0.50 1.93
N LYS A 16 -5.69 -0.56 1.25
CA LYS A 16 -5.75 -1.91 1.82
C LYS A 16 -4.39 -2.39 2.32
N LEU A 17 -3.32 -2.11 1.57
CA LEU A 17 -1.96 -2.46 1.96
C LEU A 17 -1.44 -1.62 3.15
N ILE A 18 -1.82 -0.34 3.24
CA ILE A 18 -1.43 0.53 4.36
C ILE A 18 -2.15 0.11 5.65
N ILE A 19 -3.49 0.03 5.60
CA ILE A 19 -4.33 -0.30 6.76
C ILE A 19 -4.03 -1.72 7.25
N GLY A 20 -3.84 -2.66 6.33
CA GLY A 20 -3.54 -4.05 6.64
C GLY A 20 -2.06 -4.34 6.83
N ARG A 21 -1.25 -3.40 7.34
CA ARG A 21 0.22 -3.56 7.46
C ARG A 21 0.59 -4.92 8.05
N ASP A 22 0.06 -5.26 9.22
CA ASP A 22 0.40 -6.51 9.92
C ASP A 22 -0.11 -7.78 9.21
N LYS A 23 -1.05 -7.63 8.27
CA LYS A 23 -1.58 -8.73 7.45
C LYS A 23 -0.79 -8.94 6.16
N TYR A 24 -0.29 -7.87 5.55
CA TYR A 24 0.33 -7.91 4.21
C TYR A 24 1.85 -7.79 4.25
N PHE A 25 2.42 -7.41 5.39
CA PHE A 25 3.85 -7.30 5.63
C PHE A 25 4.25 -8.20 6.79
N SER A 26 5.39 -8.86 6.63
CA SER A 26 6.10 -9.55 7.71
C SER A 26 7.36 -8.75 7.98
N ASP A 27 7.50 -8.30 9.21
CA ASP A 27 8.47 -7.29 9.65
C ASP A 27 8.31 -5.97 8.88
N ASP A 28 9.08 -5.80 7.80
CA ASP A 28 9.03 -4.61 6.93
C ASP A 28 8.86 -4.97 5.45
N SER A 29 8.71 -6.26 5.10
CA SER A 29 8.63 -6.72 3.71
C SER A 29 7.27 -7.34 3.40
N PHE A 30 6.81 -7.20 2.15
CA PHE A 30 5.60 -7.89 1.68
C PHE A 30 5.72 -9.39 1.94
N ASN A 31 4.70 -9.97 2.56
CA ASN A 31 4.50 -11.41 2.59
C ASN A 31 3.81 -11.89 1.29
N SER A 32 3.51 -13.18 1.21
CA SER A 32 2.87 -13.78 0.04
C SER A 32 1.52 -13.14 -0.32
N GLU A 33 0.71 -12.78 0.67
CA GLU A 33 -0.58 -12.13 0.46
C GLU A 33 -0.41 -10.66 0.05
N GLY A 34 0.51 -9.94 0.70
CA GLY A 34 0.86 -8.57 0.32
C GLY A 34 1.39 -8.48 -1.11
N ARG A 35 2.19 -9.47 -1.55
CA ARG A 35 2.65 -9.57 -2.94
C ARG A 35 1.50 -9.71 -3.92
N LYS A 36 0.51 -10.58 -3.65
CA LYS A 36 -0.65 -10.74 -4.54
C LYS A 36 -1.41 -9.43 -4.72
N VAL A 37 -1.69 -8.73 -3.61
CA VAL A 37 -2.39 -7.44 -3.63
C VAL A 37 -1.57 -6.37 -4.34
N PHE A 38 -0.25 -6.31 -4.09
CA PHE A 38 0.64 -5.37 -4.76
C PHE A 38 0.74 -5.63 -6.28
N GLU A 39 0.79 -6.88 -6.71
CA GLU A 39 0.86 -7.23 -8.14
C GLU A 39 -0.42 -6.83 -8.89
N GLU A 40 -1.57 -6.92 -8.23
CA GLU A 40 -2.83 -6.42 -8.77
C GLU A 40 -2.84 -4.90 -8.92
N LEU A 41 -2.43 -4.18 -7.88
CA LEU A 41 -2.25 -2.73 -7.91
C LEU A 41 -1.29 -2.33 -9.02
N ALA A 42 -0.14 -3.01 -9.12
CA ALA A 42 0.91 -2.74 -10.09
C ALA A 42 0.42 -2.89 -11.53
N ARG A 43 -0.37 -3.94 -11.81
CA ARG A 43 -0.94 -4.19 -13.14
C ARG A 43 -1.86 -3.04 -13.56
N MET A 44 -2.77 -2.63 -12.68
CA MET A 44 -3.74 -1.56 -12.97
C MET A 44 -3.05 -0.20 -13.09
N LEU A 45 -2.14 0.10 -12.16
CA LEU A 45 -1.38 1.34 -12.18
C LEU A 45 -0.54 1.51 -13.46
N VAL A 46 0.14 0.46 -13.90
CA VAL A 46 0.95 0.52 -15.13
C VAL A 46 0.07 0.59 -16.38
N PHE A 47 -1.11 -0.03 -16.36
CA PHE A 47 -2.08 0.09 -17.45
C PHE A 47 -2.64 1.51 -17.58
N GLU A 48 -3.08 2.11 -16.46
CA GLU A 48 -3.61 3.47 -16.44
C GLU A 48 -2.52 4.53 -16.66
N HIS A 49 -1.34 4.33 -16.06
CA HIS A 49 -0.26 5.32 -16.01
C HIS A 49 1.12 4.65 -16.25
N PRO A 50 1.46 4.29 -17.50
CA PRO A 50 2.69 3.55 -17.83
C PRO A 50 3.99 4.22 -17.36
N TYR A 51 3.98 5.55 -17.19
CA TYR A 51 5.12 6.33 -16.67
C TYR A 51 5.60 5.84 -15.29
N TYR A 52 4.71 5.29 -14.45
CA TYR A 52 5.08 4.78 -13.13
C TYR A 52 5.73 3.40 -13.15
N LYS A 53 5.89 2.75 -14.31
CA LYS A 53 6.49 1.41 -14.45
C LYS A 53 7.87 1.27 -13.80
N LYS A 54 8.70 2.33 -13.80
CA LYS A 54 10.01 2.30 -13.13
C LYS A 54 9.86 2.22 -11.60
N ARG A 55 8.96 3.03 -11.02
CA ARG A 55 8.70 3.08 -9.58
C ARG A 55 8.02 1.79 -9.09
N VAL A 56 7.08 1.25 -9.87
CA VAL A 56 6.47 -0.06 -9.60
C VAL A 56 7.52 -1.18 -9.57
N ARG A 57 8.45 -1.21 -10.53
CA ARG A 57 9.56 -2.18 -10.52
C ARG A 57 10.46 -2.04 -9.31
N GLU A 58 10.70 -0.82 -8.84
CA GLU A 58 11.47 -0.58 -7.62
C GLU A 58 10.78 -1.18 -6.39
N VAL A 59 9.50 -0.87 -6.18
CA VAL A 59 8.69 -1.45 -5.08
C VAL A 59 8.61 -2.96 -5.20
N ARG A 60 8.44 -3.49 -6.42
CA ARG A 60 8.45 -4.94 -6.67
C ARG A 60 9.77 -5.56 -6.21
N ARG A 61 10.90 -4.98 -6.63
CA ARG A 61 12.22 -5.52 -6.33
C ARG A 61 12.56 -5.46 -4.84
N LYS A 62 12.36 -4.30 -4.20
CA LYS A 62 12.72 -4.13 -2.79
C LYS A 62 11.70 -4.79 -1.86
N GLY A 63 10.42 -4.60 -2.15
CA GLY A 63 9.33 -5.23 -1.43
C GLY A 63 9.08 -4.70 -0.03
N ASP A 64 9.75 -3.62 0.38
CA ASP A 64 9.62 -3.06 1.72
C ASP A 64 8.47 -2.04 1.84
N PHE A 65 7.96 -1.89 3.06
CA PHE A 65 6.86 -0.98 3.39
C PHE A 65 7.22 0.47 3.06
N THR A 66 8.44 0.90 3.37
CA THR A 66 8.89 2.29 3.14
C THR A 66 8.83 2.68 1.66
N THR A 67 9.34 1.82 0.78
CA THR A 67 9.32 2.04 -0.68
C THR A 67 7.88 2.00 -1.20
N PHE A 68 7.04 1.11 -0.65
CA PHE A 68 5.62 1.09 -0.97
C PHE A 68 4.89 2.38 -0.55
N ILE A 69 5.14 2.92 0.65
CA ILE A 69 4.56 4.18 1.13
C ILE A 69 4.86 5.32 0.19
N LYS A 70 6.10 5.44 -0.28
CA LYS A 70 6.47 6.44 -1.29
C LYS A 70 5.65 6.30 -2.57
N LEU A 71 5.30 5.09 -3.00
CA LEU A 71 4.41 4.90 -4.14
C LEU A 71 2.97 5.29 -3.80
N ALA A 72 2.50 4.95 -2.60
CA ALA A 72 1.15 5.27 -2.14
C ALA A 72 0.93 6.79 -2.01
N GLU A 73 1.92 7.56 -1.58
CA GLU A 73 1.87 9.03 -1.52
C GLU A 73 1.61 9.65 -2.90
N VAL A 74 2.16 9.04 -3.95
CA VAL A 74 1.89 9.46 -5.33
C VAL A 74 0.45 9.15 -5.74
N ILE A 75 -0.11 8.00 -5.31
CA ILE A 75 -1.44 7.51 -5.69
C ILE A 75 -2.57 8.24 -4.94
N LEU A 76 -2.39 8.43 -3.63
CA LEU A 76 -3.42 8.91 -2.70
C LEU A 76 -3.20 10.38 -2.31
N GLY A 77 -1.95 10.86 -2.36
CA GLY A 77 -1.53 12.12 -1.76
C GLY A 77 -0.94 11.90 -0.36
N GLU A 78 0.04 12.74 -0.01
CA GLU A 78 0.80 12.63 1.25
C GLU A 78 -0.10 12.72 2.48
N GLU A 79 -1.04 13.66 2.51
CA GLU A 79 -1.91 13.88 3.67
C GLU A 79 -2.85 12.69 3.97
N GLU A 80 -3.37 12.05 2.92
CA GLU A 80 -4.18 10.85 3.07
C GLU A 80 -3.34 9.69 3.61
N VAL A 81 -2.13 9.49 3.09
CA VAL A 81 -1.21 8.45 3.58
C VAL A 81 -0.83 8.67 5.05
N LYS A 82 -0.52 9.91 5.45
CA LYS A 82 -0.22 10.26 6.84
C LYS A 82 -1.38 9.91 7.77
N THR A 83 -2.61 10.21 7.35
CA THR A 83 -3.83 9.91 8.13
C THR A 83 -4.05 8.40 8.28
N LEU A 84 -3.81 7.63 7.21
CA LEU A 84 -3.91 6.16 7.26
C LEU A 84 -2.85 5.54 8.17
N LEU A 85 -1.61 6.03 8.11
CA LEU A 85 -0.52 5.57 8.97
C LEU A 85 -0.79 5.87 10.44
N SER A 86 -1.22 7.09 10.78
CA SER A 86 -1.54 7.45 12.16
C SER A 86 -2.71 6.62 12.71
N THR A 87 -3.73 6.36 11.90
CA THR A 87 -4.87 5.52 12.30
C THR A 87 -4.44 4.08 12.55
N THR A 88 -3.57 3.53 11.71
CA THR A 88 -3.08 2.15 11.83
C THR A 88 -2.17 1.98 13.06
N MET A 89 -1.30 2.96 13.35
CA MET A 89 -0.43 2.93 14.53
C MET A 89 -1.19 3.13 15.86
N ASN A 90 -2.35 3.79 15.81
CA ASN A 90 -3.19 4.05 16.98
C ASN A 90 -4.30 2.99 17.17
N GLN A 91 -4.34 1.91 16.37
CA GLN A 91 -5.26 0.81 16.69
C GLN A 91 -4.74 0.09 17.94
N PRO A 92 -5.49 0.10 19.06
CA PRO A 92 -5.15 -0.76 20.19
C PRO A 92 -5.18 -2.21 19.69
N TYR A 93 -4.16 -2.99 20.07
CA TYR A 93 -4.12 -4.43 19.88
C TYR A 93 -5.51 -5.00 20.17
N ASP A 94 -6.20 -5.51 19.15
CA ASP A 94 -7.52 -6.09 19.34
C ASP A 94 -7.31 -7.36 20.18
N GLU A 95 -7.63 -7.27 21.47
CA GLU A 95 -7.70 -8.34 22.48
C GLU A 95 -8.78 -9.38 22.12
N ARG A 96 -8.78 -9.90 20.89
CA ARG A 96 -9.71 -10.94 20.43
C ARG A 96 -8.99 -12.16 19.90
N ARG A 97 -8.01 -12.63 20.66
CA ARG A 97 -7.57 -14.03 20.67
C ARG A 97 -7.22 -14.47 22.09
N SER A 98 -8.19 -14.43 22.98
CA SER A 98 -8.20 -15.21 24.21
C SER A 98 -9.64 -15.39 24.64
N SER A 99 -10.29 -16.39 24.08
CA SER A 99 -11.42 -17.04 24.73
C SER A 99 -11.11 -18.53 24.67
N PRO A 100 -10.90 -19.18 25.84
CA PRO A 100 -10.84 -20.63 25.96
C PRO A 100 -12.10 -21.31 25.45
#